data_AF-A0A453E7N2-F1
#
_entry.id   AF-A0A453E7N2-F1
#
_cell.length_a   1.000
_cell.length_b   1.000
_cell.length_c   1.000
_cell.angle_alpha   90.00
_cell.angle_beta   90.00
_cell.angle_gamma   90.00
#
_symmetry.space_group_name_H-M   'P 1'
#
loop_
_entity.id
_entity.type
_entity.pdbx_description
1 polymer ?
#
loop_
_entity_poly.entity_id
_entity_poly.type
_entity_poly.pdbx_seq_one_letter_code
_entity_poly.pdbx_strand_id
1 'polypeptide(L)'
;MRERRLVEYFKQCFSSDISLATNKELAYALASLPPYEVSFSDVTVMHLHCEVPRTEIWHSLNATIVGLASSCDTPATAHAIPWCVGLGIVRGIDVQRGLLYVITPVAVEHLQSVDLLLQGLIEIPRSVLQVKGCESPYMSTNVRDKITGKDLYASNLNSPLSRQDDGDSDSDADTM
;
A
#
# COMPACT_ATOMS: atom_id res chain seq x y z
N MET A 1 -4.09 8.37 -19.21
CA MET A 1 -4.82 7.28 -19.88
C MET A 1 -4.88 5.99 -19.05
N ARG A 2 -3.76 5.50 -18.48
CA ARG A 2 -3.70 4.28 -17.65
C ARG A 2 -4.55 4.31 -16.38
N GLU A 3 -4.42 5.34 -15.54
CA GLU A 3 -5.17 5.46 -14.28
C GLU A 3 -6.69 5.38 -14.51
N ARG A 4 -7.21 6.12 -15.49
CA ARG A 4 -8.63 6.08 -15.87
C ARG A 4 -9.10 4.66 -16.22
N ARG A 5 -8.28 3.86 -16.90
CA ARG A 5 -8.62 2.48 -17.25
C ARG A 5 -8.65 1.57 -16.03
N LEU A 6 -7.74 1.75 -15.08
CA LEU A 6 -7.76 0.99 -13.83
C LEU A 6 -8.98 1.35 -12.98
N VAL A 7 -9.29 2.64 -12.87
CA VAL A 7 -10.51 3.12 -12.21
C VAL A 7 -11.76 2.50 -12.84
N GLU A 8 -11.88 2.57 -14.17
CA GLU A 8 -13.02 2.00 -14.88
C GLU A 8 -13.10 0.47 -14.78
N TYR A 9 -11.95 -0.21 -14.72
CA TYR A 9 -11.89 -1.64 -14.50
C TYR A 9 -12.45 -2.01 -13.12
N PHE A 10 -11.96 -1.39 -12.04
CA PHE A 10 -12.42 -1.70 -10.67
C PHE A 10 -13.81 -1.14 -10.34
N LYS A 11 -14.35 -0.22 -11.14
CA LYS A 11 -15.79 0.15 -11.07
C LYS A 11 -16.70 -1.04 -11.35
N GLN A 12 -16.25 -2.03 -12.13
CA GLN A 12 -17.03 -3.23 -12.47
C GLN A 12 -17.23 -4.17 -11.27
N CYS A 13 -16.58 -3.91 -10.12
CA CYS A 13 -16.88 -4.62 -8.87
C CYS A 13 -18.29 -4.33 -8.33
N PHE A 14 -18.97 -3.32 -8.89
CA PHE A 14 -20.28 -2.84 -8.43
C PHE A 14 -21.32 -2.97 -9.53
N SER A 15 -22.58 -3.18 -9.14
CA SER A 15 -23.71 -3.17 -10.06
C SER A 15 -23.80 -1.84 -10.80
N SER A 16 -24.16 -1.88 -12.08
CA SER A 16 -24.28 -0.68 -12.93
C SER A 16 -25.34 0.32 -12.45
N ASP A 17 -26.26 -0.11 -11.58
CA ASP A 17 -27.29 0.74 -10.97
C ASP A 17 -26.72 1.69 -9.90
N ILE A 18 -25.49 1.43 -9.41
CA ILE A 18 -24.82 2.28 -8.42
C ILE A 18 -24.11 3.42 -9.15
N SER A 19 -24.59 4.65 -8.97
CA SER A 19 -23.94 5.84 -9.51
C SER A 19 -22.66 6.17 -8.72
N LEU A 20 -21.51 5.73 -9.23
CA LEU A 20 -20.18 6.12 -8.74
C LEU A 20 -19.60 7.22 -9.65
N ALA A 21 -20.16 8.43 -9.49
CA ALA A 21 -19.84 9.59 -10.31
C ALA A 21 -18.42 10.12 -10.06
N THR A 22 -17.91 9.94 -8.83
CA THR A 22 -16.59 10.46 -8.41
C THR A 22 -15.64 9.34 -7.99
N ASN A 23 -14.34 9.59 -8.13
CA ASN A 23 -13.31 8.65 -7.63
C ASN A 23 -13.37 8.49 -6.10
N LYS A 24 -13.89 9.48 -5.36
CA LYS A 24 -14.05 9.42 -3.90
C LYS A 24 -15.13 8.43 -3.48
N GLU A 25 -16.26 8.43 -4.19
CA GLU A 25 -17.33 7.44 -3.96
C GLU A 25 -16.83 6.03 -4.29
N LEU A 26 -16.12 5.87 -5.40
CA LEU A 26 -15.50 4.60 -5.77
C LEU A 26 -14.48 4.13 -4.73
N ALA A 27 -13.61 5.03 -4.25
CA ALA A 27 -12.64 4.72 -3.20
C ALA A 27 -13.33 4.19 -1.95
N TYR A 28 -14.38 4.87 -1.49
CA TYR A 28 -15.17 4.45 -0.33
C TYR A 28 -15.86 3.10 -0.58
N ALA A 29 -16.44 2.90 -1.76
CA ALA A 29 -17.13 1.66 -2.12
C ALA A 29 -16.15 0.47 -2.15
N LEU A 30 -14.97 0.62 -2.76
CA LEU A 30 -13.92 -0.40 -2.78
C LEU A 30 -13.42 -0.70 -1.36
N ALA A 31 -13.22 0.32 -0.55
CA ALA A 31 -12.87 0.17 0.87
C ALA A 31 -14.02 -0.42 1.71
N SER A 32 -15.24 -0.52 1.21
CA SER A 32 -16.36 -1.16 1.92
C SER A 32 -16.67 -2.56 1.39
N LEU A 33 -16.11 -2.93 0.23
CA LEU A 33 -16.41 -4.19 -0.45
C LEU A 33 -15.76 -5.38 0.27
N PRO A 34 -16.50 -6.45 0.62
CA PRO A 34 -15.91 -7.66 1.17
C PRO A 34 -14.90 -8.27 0.18
N PRO A 35 -13.63 -8.48 0.58
CA PRO A 35 -12.65 -9.12 -0.29
C PRO A 35 -12.86 -10.64 -0.35
N TYR A 36 -12.39 -11.26 -1.43
CA TYR A 36 -12.22 -12.71 -1.50
C TYR A 36 -11.04 -13.13 -0.62
N GLU A 37 -11.26 -14.15 0.21
CA GLU A 37 -10.21 -14.80 1.01
C GLU A 37 -9.53 -15.87 0.14
N VAL A 38 -8.20 -15.80 0.02
CA VAL A 38 -7.39 -16.70 -0.80
C VAL A 38 -6.26 -17.28 0.06
N SER A 39 -6.12 -18.59 0.13
CA SER A 39 -5.04 -19.24 0.88
C SER A 39 -3.70 -19.11 0.15
N PHE A 40 -2.61 -18.92 0.90
CA PHE A 40 -1.25 -19.00 0.36
C PHE A 40 -0.95 -20.36 -0.28
N SER A 41 -1.64 -21.43 0.14
CA SER A 41 -1.49 -22.76 -0.46
C SER A 41 -2.06 -22.89 -1.85
N ASP A 42 -3.02 -22.04 -2.20
CA ASP A 42 -3.84 -22.19 -3.41
C ASP A 42 -3.24 -21.41 -4.59
N VAL A 43 -2.30 -20.50 -4.31
CA VAL A 43 -1.69 -19.63 -5.31
C VAL A 43 -0.18 -19.55 -5.17
N THR A 44 0.48 -19.41 -6.31
CA THR A 44 1.90 -19.07 -6.41
C THR A 44 2.06 -17.60 -6.78
N VAL A 45 3.21 -17.02 -6.48
CA VAL A 45 3.51 -15.60 -6.78
C VAL A 45 4.66 -15.53 -7.76
N MET A 46 4.48 -14.77 -8.83
CA MET A 46 5.52 -14.49 -9.82
C MET A 46 5.75 -12.98 -9.90
N HIS A 47 6.93 -12.55 -9.46
CA HIS A 47 7.41 -11.19 -9.62
C HIS A 47 7.96 -10.99 -11.03
N LEU A 48 7.37 -10.08 -11.79
CA LEU A 48 7.66 -9.93 -13.22
C LEU A 48 8.95 -9.13 -13.52
N HIS A 49 9.35 -8.25 -12.60
CA HIS A 49 10.36 -7.22 -12.87
C HIS A 49 11.43 -7.10 -11.78
N CYS A 50 11.30 -7.86 -10.69
CA CYS A 50 12.24 -7.82 -9.58
C CYS A 50 12.34 -9.20 -8.92
N GLU A 51 13.42 -9.39 -8.17
CA GLU A 51 13.55 -10.52 -7.25
C GLU A 51 13.16 -10.05 -5.85
N VAL A 52 12.27 -10.81 -5.21
CA VAL A 52 11.84 -10.55 -3.84
C VAL A 52 12.37 -11.67 -2.95
N PRO A 53 13.02 -11.36 -1.81
CA PRO A 53 13.44 -12.38 -0.85
C PRO A 53 12.27 -13.27 -0.44
N ARG A 54 12.52 -14.58 -0.27
CA ARG A 54 11.45 -15.56 0.00
C ARG A 54 10.59 -15.22 1.21
N THR A 55 11.18 -14.60 2.24
CA THR A 55 10.47 -14.17 3.46
C THR A 55 9.54 -12.98 3.23
N GLU A 56 9.76 -12.21 2.16
CA GLU A 56 9.03 -10.98 1.85
C GLU A 56 8.01 -11.16 0.71
N ILE A 57 7.94 -12.34 0.07
CA ILE A 57 7.06 -12.60 -1.08
C ILE A 57 5.63 -12.15 -0.77
N TRP A 58 5.06 -12.62 0.34
CA TRP A 58 3.69 -12.26 0.69
C TRP A 58 3.58 -10.79 1.07
N HIS A 59 4.45 -10.28 1.95
CA HIS A 59 4.43 -8.87 2.35
C HIS A 59 4.53 -7.90 1.18
N SER A 60 5.29 -8.25 0.13
CA SER A 60 5.47 -7.44 -1.06
C SER A 60 4.19 -7.22 -1.86
N LEU A 61 3.18 -8.08 -1.70
CA LEU A 61 1.90 -7.96 -2.40
C LEU A 61 0.97 -6.94 -1.76
N ASN A 62 1.20 -6.53 -0.51
CA ASN A 62 0.23 -5.73 0.22
C ASN A 62 0.01 -4.36 -0.45
N ALA A 63 -1.25 -4.00 -0.68
CA ALA A 63 -1.66 -2.82 -1.44
C ALA A 63 -1.05 -2.70 -2.85
N THR A 64 -0.98 -3.82 -3.57
CA THR A 64 -0.57 -3.86 -4.97
C THR A 64 -1.71 -4.29 -5.88
N ILE A 65 -1.59 -3.98 -7.19
CA ILE A 65 -2.40 -4.60 -8.23
C ILE A 65 -1.63 -5.79 -8.79
N VAL A 66 -2.26 -6.96 -8.73
CA VAL A 66 -1.73 -8.22 -9.27
C VAL A 66 -2.53 -8.65 -10.49
N GLY A 67 -1.89 -9.36 -11.41
CA GLY A 67 -2.57 -10.16 -12.42
C GLY A 67 -3.06 -11.47 -11.81
N LEU A 68 -4.32 -11.80 -12.05
CA LEU A 68 -4.92 -13.08 -11.67
C LEU A 68 -4.77 -14.02 -12.86
N ALA A 69 -4.00 -15.08 -12.71
CA ALA A 69 -3.66 -15.97 -13.81
C ALA A 69 -3.79 -17.44 -13.44
N SER A 70 -3.97 -18.25 -14.48
CA SER A 70 -3.88 -19.70 -14.42
C SER A 70 -2.55 -20.13 -15.06
N SER A 71 -1.80 -20.97 -14.34
CA SER A 71 -0.59 -21.60 -14.83
C SER A 71 -0.97 -22.61 -15.92
N CYS A 72 -0.16 -22.68 -16.97
CA CYS A 72 -0.45 -23.59 -18.06
C CYS A 72 0.11 -24.98 -17.71
N ASP A 73 -0.79 -25.94 -17.51
CA ASP A 73 -0.46 -27.34 -17.20
C ASP A 73 0.22 -28.13 -18.35
N THR A 74 0.58 -27.50 -19.48
CA THR A 74 1.17 -28.25 -20.60
C THR A 74 2.68 -28.43 -20.41
N PRO A 75 3.17 -29.67 -20.18
CA PRO A 75 4.57 -29.94 -19.79
C PRO A 75 5.58 -29.86 -20.94
N ALA A 76 5.29 -29.13 -22.02
CA ALA A 76 6.01 -29.26 -23.28
C ALA A 76 6.77 -28.01 -23.74
N THR A 77 6.67 -26.85 -23.08
CA THR A 77 7.44 -25.67 -23.50
C THR A 77 7.99 -24.89 -22.31
N ALA A 78 9.30 -24.65 -22.33
CA ALA A 78 10.02 -23.79 -21.38
C ALA A 78 9.58 -22.30 -21.41
N HIS A 79 8.45 -22.00 -22.06
CA HIS A 79 7.90 -20.67 -22.33
C HIS A 79 6.37 -20.63 -22.21
N ALA A 80 5.77 -21.50 -21.39
CA ALA A 80 4.34 -21.43 -21.10
C ALA A 80 3.98 -20.04 -20.55
N ILE A 81 3.23 -19.26 -21.33
CA ILE A 81 2.75 -17.93 -20.95
C ILE A 81 1.50 -18.13 -20.09
N PRO A 82 1.48 -17.68 -18.82
CA PRO A 82 0.30 -17.81 -17.98
C PRO A 82 -0.90 -17.07 -18.58
N TRP A 83 -2.09 -17.66 -18.46
CA TRP A 83 -3.32 -17.02 -18.95
C TRP A 83 -3.87 -16.09 -17.88
N CYS A 84 -3.71 -14.78 -18.09
CA CYS A 84 -4.23 -13.75 -17.18
C CYS A 84 -5.73 -13.52 -17.43
N VAL A 85 -6.57 -13.87 -16.46
CA VAL A 85 -8.03 -13.70 -16.52
C VAL A 85 -8.49 -12.32 -16.07
N GLY A 86 -7.64 -11.56 -15.37
CA GLY A 86 -7.94 -10.20 -14.94
C GLY A 86 -6.95 -9.63 -13.93
N LEU A 87 -7.35 -8.54 -13.27
CA LEU A 87 -6.55 -7.87 -12.25
C LEU A 87 -7.26 -7.94 -10.89
N GLY A 88 -6.47 -7.92 -9.81
CA GLY A 88 -6.97 -7.83 -8.45
C GLY A 88 -6.19 -6.81 -7.61
N ILE A 89 -6.85 -6.16 -6.67
CA ILE A 89 -6.22 -5.37 -5.61
C ILE A 89 -6.03 -6.29 -4.41
N VAL A 90 -4.77 -6.48 -3.98
CA VAL A 90 -4.48 -7.13 -2.71
C VAL A 90 -4.72 -6.11 -1.60
N ARG A 91 -5.88 -6.24 -0.96
CA ARG A 91 -6.39 -5.32 0.06
C ARG A 91 -5.66 -5.47 1.39
N GLY A 92 -5.25 -6.68 1.71
CA GLY A 92 -4.60 -7.02 2.96
C GLY A 92 -4.10 -8.44 2.95
N ILE A 93 -3.26 -8.73 3.95
CA ILE A 93 -2.57 -10.02 4.09
C ILE A 93 -2.60 -10.39 5.56
N ASP A 94 -3.01 -11.63 5.84
CA ASP A 94 -2.94 -12.23 7.15
C ASP A 94 -1.89 -13.34 7.12
N VAL A 95 -0.67 -13.00 7.50
CA VAL A 95 0.45 -13.94 7.49
C VAL A 95 0.30 -15.03 8.54
N GLN A 96 -0.40 -14.76 9.65
CA GLN A 96 -0.60 -15.76 10.71
C GLN A 96 -1.55 -16.86 10.25
N ARG A 97 -2.61 -16.49 9.53
CA ARG A 97 -3.57 -17.44 8.94
C ARG A 97 -3.15 -17.94 7.55
N GLY A 98 -2.16 -17.31 6.93
CA GLY A 98 -1.71 -17.65 5.58
C GLY A 98 -2.70 -17.26 4.49
N LEU A 99 -3.30 -16.07 4.61
CA LEU A 99 -4.40 -15.62 3.74
C LEU A 99 -4.09 -14.28 3.07
N LEU A 100 -4.56 -14.15 1.83
CA LEU A 100 -4.67 -12.90 1.08
C LEU A 100 -6.13 -12.48 1.00
N TYR A 101 -6.35 -11.17 1.01
CA TYR A 101 -7.66 -10.58 0.78
C TYR A 101 -7.65 -9.80 -0.53
N VAL A 102 -8.38 -10.27 -1.54
CA VAL A 102 -8.32 -9.72 -2.90
C VAL A 102 -9.68 -9.12 -3.30
N ILE A 103 -9.64 -7.92 -3.88
CA ILE A 103 -10.79 -7.29 -4.54
C ILE A 103 -10.59 -7.38 -6.05
N THR A 104 -11.60 -7.85 -6.78
CA THR A 104 -11.56 -7.97 -8.23
C THR A 104 -12.96 -7.96 -8.84
N PRO A 105 -13.14 -7.40 -10.05
CA PRO A 105 -14.38 -7.53 -10.81
C PRO A 105 -14.47 -8.86 -11.57
N VAL A 106 -13.44 -9.71 -11.52
CA VAL A 106 -13.45 -11.02 -12.18
C VAL A 106 -14.52 -11.90 -11.53
N ALA A 107 -15.36 -12.50 -12.37
CA ALA A 107 -16.44 -13.37 -11.92
C ALA A 107 -15.91 -14.64 -11.26
N VAL A 108 -16.65 -15.16 -10.28
CA VAL A 108 -16.22 -16.27 -9.42
C VAL A 108 -15.87 -17.52 -10.23
N GLU A 109 -16.56 -17.76 -11.35
CA GLU A 109 -16.35 -18.92 -12.21
C GLU A 109 -14.93 -18.92 -12.82
N HIS A 110 -14.36 -17.75 -13.09
CA HIS A 110 -12.99 -17.62 -13.57
C HIS A 110 -11.97 -17.58 -12.44
N LEU A 111 -12.36 -17.14 -11.23
CA LEU A 111 -11.46 -17.13 -10.08
C LEU A 111 -11.11 -18.55 -9.62
N GLN A 112 -11.99 -19.52 -9.86
CA GLN A 112 -11.76 -20.93 -9.50
C GLN A 112 -10.57 -21.57 -10.22
N SER A 113 -10.12 -21.02 -11.36
CA SER A 113 -8.95 -21.52 -12.10
C SER A 113 -7.67 -20.75 -11.83
N VAL A 114 -7.70 -19.73 -10.97
CA VAL A 114 -6.54 -18.90 -10.65
C VAL A 114 -5.68 -19.60 -9.61
N ASP A 115 -4.44 -19.89 -9.99
CA ASP A 115 -3.40 -20.52 -9.16
C ASP A 115 -2.09 -19.68 -9.14
N LEU A 116 -2.10 -18.53 -9.82
CA LEU A 116 -0.92 -17.69 -10.00
C LEU A 116 -1.27 -16.21 -9.87
N LEU A 117 -0.52 -15.51 -9.03
CA LEU A 117 -0.53 -14.06 -8.88
C LEU A 117 0.70 -13.45 -9.55
N LEU A 118 0.46 -12.61 -10.56
CA LEU A 118 1.50 -11.91 -11.29
C LEU A 118 1.71 -10.51 -10.69
N GLN A 119 2.80 -10.31 -9.96
CA GLN A 119 3.12 -9.00 -9.41
C GLN A 119 4.00 -8.21 -10.38
N GLY A 120 3.41 -7.17 -10.97
CA GLY A 120 4.12 -6.18 -11.77
C GLY A 120 4.37 -4.87 -11.01
N LEU A 121 4.65 -3.81 -11.76
CA LEU A 121 4.82 -2.45 -11.22
C LEU A 121 3.52 -1.63 -11.36
N ILE A 122 2.37 -2.30 -11.26
CA ILE A 122 1.07 -1.62 -11.34
C ILE A 122 0.67 -1.12 -9.96
N GLU A 123 0.79 0.19 -9.77
CA GLU A 123 0.35 0.87 -8.55
C GLU A 123 -1.16 1.13 -8.56
N ILE A 124 -1.76 1.04 -7.37
CA ILE A 124 -3.14 1.45 -7.14
C ILE A 124 -3.26 2.97 -7.38
N PRO A 125 -4.22 3.44 -8.19
CA PRO A 125 -4.50 4.87 -8.34
C PRO A 125 -4.65 5.58 -7.00
N ARG A 126 -3.89 6.66 -6.77
CA ARG A 126 -3.96 7.45 -5.52
C ARG A 126 -5.38 7.95 -5.25
N SER A 127 -6.12 8.28 -6.31
CA SER A 127 -7.52 8.72 -6.22
C SER A 127 -8.47 7.67 -5.64
N VAL A 128 -8.08 6.39 -5.64
CA VAL A 128 -8.82 5.27 -5.05
C VAL A 128 -8.36 4.94 -3.62
N LEU A 129 -7.18 5.40 -3.22
CA LEU A 129 -6.66 5.26 -1.84
C LEU A 129 -7.17 6.35 -0.88
N GLN A 130 -7.82 7.39 -1.41
CA GLN A 130 -8.29 8.55 -0.65
C GLN A 130 -9.76 8.39 -0.25
N VAL A 131 -10.00 7.84 0.94
CA VAL A 131 -11.34 7.70 1.49
C VAL A 131 -11.56 8.73 2.59
N LYS A 132 -12.64 9.52 2.51
CA LYS A 132 -12.93 10.54 3.53
C LYS A 132 -13.17 9.87 4.88
N GLY A 133 -12.38 10.26 5.90
CA GLY A 133 -12.49 9.70 7.25
C GLY A 133 -11.65 8.44 7.48
N CYS A 134 -10.90 7.96 6.48
CA CYS A 134 -9.95 6.86 6.63
C CYS A 134 -8.57 7.32 6.14
N GLU A 135 -7.53 7.06 6.92
CA GLU A 135 -6.15 7.27 6.46
C GLU A 135 -5.62 5.97 5.84
N SER A 136 -5.18 6.04 4.58
CA SER A 136 -4.52 4.90 3.94
C SER A 136 -3.09 4.78 4.46
N PRO A 137 -2.65 3.61 4.94
CA PRO A 137 -1.29 3.41 5.41
C PRO A 137 -0.23 3.55 4.29
N TYR A 138 -0.68 3.57 3.03
CA TYR A 138 0.14 3.73 1.84
C TYR A 138 0.11 5.16 1.28
N MET A 139 -0.46 6.11 2.02
CA MET A 139 -0.55 7.51 1.59
C MET A 139 -0.06 8.46 2.68
N SER A 140 0.98 9.23 2.37
CA SER A 140 1.45 10.31 3.24
C SER A 140 0.54 11.54 3.09
N THR A 141 -0.04 12.02 4.19
CA THR A 141 -0.87 13.23 4.26
C THR A 141 -0.08 14.49 4.61
N ASN A 142 1.11 14.33 5.20
CA ASN A 142 1.93 15.41 5.75
C ASN A 142 3.38 15.35 5.25
N VAL A 143 3.62 15.57 3.95
CA VAL A 143 4.99 15.88 3.50
C VAL A 143 5.28 17.30 3.98
N ARG A 144 5.96 17.43 5.13
CA ARG A 144 6.48 18.72 5.59
C ARG A 144 7.27 19.37 4.44
N ASP A 145 7.16 20.68 4.30
CA ASP A 145 7.95 21.48 3.37
C ASP A 145 9.42 21.02 3.41
N LYS A 146 10.09 21.05 2.25
CA LYS A 146 11.51 20.74 2.12
C LYS A 146 12.25 21.25 3.34
N ILE A 147 12.97 20.35 4.03
CA ILE A 147 13.91 20.71 5.09
C ILE A 147 14.72 21.89 4.55
N THR A 148 14.44 23.08 5.05
CA THR A 148 15.20 24.25 4.65
C THR A 148 16.53 24.15 5.35
N GLY A 149 17.60 24.70 4.77
CA GLY A 149 18.94 24.60 5.36
C GLY A 149 18.99 24.97 6.85
N LYS A 150 18.08 25.85 7.31
CA LYS A 150 17.91 26.22 8.73
C LYS A 150 17.55 25.04 9.66
N ASP A 151 16.75 24.09 9.19
CA ASP A 151 16.31 22.93 9.97
C ASP A 151 17.45 21.91 10.19
N LEU A 152 18.44 21.90 9.28
CA LEU A 152 19.67 21.11 9.41
C LEU A 152 20.63 21.67 10.47
N TYR A 153 20.61 22.99 10.71
CA TYR A 153 21.46 23.63 11.72
C TYR A 153 20.82 23.68 13.11
N ALA A 154 19.49 23.56 13.21
CA ALA A 154 18.76 23.59 14.48
C ALA A 154 18.90 22.30 15.32
N SER A 155 19.28 21.17 14.72
CA SER A 155 19.45 19.89 15.41
C SER A 155 20.81 19.73 16.13
N ASN A 156 21.70 20.72 16.05
CA ASN A 156 23.04 20.67 16.65
C ASN A 156 23.23 21.52 17.93
N LEU A 157 22.17 22.05 18.55
CA LEU A 157 22.28 22.63 19.90
C LEU A 157 21.75 21.67 20.96
N ASN A 158 22.65 20.78 21.42
CA ASN A 158 22.64 20.41 22.83
C ASN A 158 22.94 21.68 23.63
N SER A 159 21.92 22.35 24.17
CA SER A 159 22.16 23.33 25.23
C SER A 159 22.55 22.56 26.51
N PRO A 160 23.65 22.91 27.18
CA PRO A 160 23.89 22.42 28.52
C PRO A 160 22.85 23.04 29.46
N LEU A 161 22.30 22.19 30.32
CA LEU A 161 21.43 22.55 31.43
C LEU A 161 21.91 23.82 32.15
N SER A 162 20.98 24.75 32.34
CA SER A 162 21.05 25.81 33.33
C SER A 162 21.45 25.22 34.68
N ARG A 163 22.61 25.63 35.21
CA ARG A 163 22.90 25.57 36.64
C ARG A 163 22.62 26.94 37.23
N GLN A 164 21.56 27.01 38.02
CA GLN A 164 21.45 27.95 39.12
C GLN A 164 22.65 27.74 40.04
N ASP A 165 23.37 28.81 40.35
CA ASP A 165 24.04 28.97 41.64
C ASP A 165 23.49 30.27 42.24
N ASP A 166 22.60 30.08 43.22
CA ASP A 166 22.24 31.05 44.24
C ASP A 166 23.31 30.99 45.35
N GLY A 167 23.69 32.14 45.91
CA GLY A 167 24.55 32.25 47.10
C GLY A 167 25.49 33.47 47.01
N ASP A 168 25.04 34.69 47.29
CA ASP A 168 24.84 35.34 48.60
C ASP A 168 26.10 36.08 49.12
N SER A 169 25.85 37.34 49.47
CA SER A 169 26.58 38.35 50.27
C SER A 169 28.12 38.32 50.39
N ASP A 170 28.76 39.47 50.13
CA ASP A 170 29.13 40.33 51.26
C ASP A 170 29.37 41.80 50.87
N SER A 171 28.92 42.67 51.77
CA SER A 171 29.18 44.10 51.81
C SER A 171 30.63 44.38 52.15
N ASP A 172 31.21 45.44 51.61
CA ASP A 172 32.00 46.34 52.45
C ASP A 172 32.06 47.75 51.87
N ALA A 173 31.84 48.69 52.78
CA ALA A 173 31.98 50.12 52.59
C ALA A 173 33.47 50.50 52.55
N ASP A 174 33.75 51.65 51.93
CA ASP A 174 34.22 52.86 52.62
C ASP A 174 35.36 53.64 51.90
N THR A 175 35.23 54.97 52.00
CA THR A 175 36.29 56.00 51.97
C THR A 175 37.10 56.24 50.68
N MET A 176 36.72 57.26 49.88
CA MET A 176 37.26 58.65 49.89
C MET A 176 36.95 59.40 48.58
#